data_AF-A0A6I8MZZ4-F1
#
_entry.id   AF-A0A6I8MZZ4-F1
#
_cell.length_a   1.000
_cell.length_b   1.000
_cell.length_c   1.000
_cell.angle_alpha   90.00
_cell.angle_beta   90.00
_cell.angle_gamma   90.00
#
_symmetry.space_group_name_H-M   'P 1'
#
loop_
_entity.id
_entity.type
_entity.pdbx_description
1 polymer ?
#
loop_
_entity_poly.entity_id
_entity_poly.type
_entity_poly.pdbx_seq_one_letter_code
_entity_poly.pdbx_strand_id
1 'polypeptide(L)'
;MGFSELLNSIGGLGTFQKVQTALLLLPWALLSSQNLLQNFTAAEPDHRCRLPPPDNRSGSGDLTGPVGARDLLRASVPLDAQGRPDRCLRYPRPQWQLLLPNASAEGLVTEGCLQGWVYDRTVFLSTIVTEWDLVCGKESMKSIAQSVYMAGLQVGAVVFGTLSDRFGRKTIMTWSALQMSLTGVCAAFVPTYASYCALRFLSGMALTGVCLTSHCLNVEWTPTQSHTLVNTVTAYYFTVGQLILPGAAYLIRDWRWLQFTLSVLFIVVFFYSRWLPESARWLLIHNKPQMAVKSLQRVARINGRAEEGEKITLEVRERERLCKELDAMNSSPFISDLFHTPTMRMVTCCIMLLWFVCSFAYYGLAMDLEKFGLNVYWIQVLFAAVDVPGKLAAALGIFWFSRRFTLLIFQLLAGSMIIGSIFIPPGEPFRSTSILALMGKGFLASAFTCLYQYTLELFPTEIRQMGMGAGFFSSRMGSLMAPFIYVVGSHVPILQPVLFGAAPLLSVFAVCFLFDTRNLPLPETVQEVEGRWVFPTLTVKITIMMIVRHLLRARELRHREVKRLA
;
A
#
# COMPACT_ATOMS: atom_id res chain seq x y z
N MET A 1 -19.45 32.77 9.56
CA MET A 1 -19.84 31.43 9.09
C MET A 1 -18.57 30.63 8.89
N GLY A 2 -18.43 29.45 9.47
CA GLY A 2 -17.21 28.65 9.30
C GLY A 2 -17.03 28.18 7.85
N PHE A 3 -15.80 27.90 7.39
CA PHE A 3 -15.56 27.50 5.99
C PHE A 3 -16.38 26.28 5.54
N SER A 4 -16.64 25.32 6.45
CA SER A 4 -17.52 24.18 6.16
C SER A 4 -18.99 24.58 6.00
N GLU A 5 -19.45 25.60 6.72
CA GLU A 5 -20.82 26.13 6.60
C GLU A 5 -20.99 26.89 5.28
N LEU A 6 -19.95 27.62 4.86
CA LEU A 6 -19.89 28.26 3.55
C LEU A 6 -19.93 27.24 2.41
N LEU A 7 -19.22 26.11 2.51
CA LEU A 7 -19.34 25.03 1.52
C LEU A 7 -20.75 24.41 1.52
N ASN A 8 -21.40 24.33 2.67
CA ASN A 8 -22.77 23.83 2.78
C ASN A 8 -23.79 24.78 2.15
N SER A 9 -23.66 26.10 2.32
CA SER A 9 -24.54 27.07 1.64
C SER A 9 -24.39 26.98 0.13
N ILE A 10 -23.16 26.84 -0.37
CA ILE A 10 -22.86 26.72 -1.81
C ILE A 10 -23.26 25.35 -2.42
N GLY A 11 -23.99 24.51 -1.67
CA GLY A 11 -24.61 23.27 -2.17
C GLY A 11 -24.02 21.98 -1.60
N GLY A 12 -23.16 22.05 -0.60
CA GLY A 12 -22.65 20.89 0.13
C GLY A 12 -21.96 19.87 -0.79
N LEU A 13 -22.42 18.61 -0.78
CA LEU A 13 -21.94 17.57 -1.71
C LEU A 13 -22.67 17.65 -3.07
N GLY A 14 -22.57 18.82 -3.72
CA GLY A 14 -23.21 19.13 -5.00
C GLY A 14 -22.57 18.42 -6.19
N THR A 15 -23.05 18.73 -7.40
CA THR A 15 -22.56 18.14 -8.65
C THR A 15 -21.07 18.39 -8.86
N PHE A 16 -20.60 19.60 -8.53
CA PHE A 16 -19.19 19.95 -8.64
C PHE A 16 -18.32 19.05 -7.75
N GLN A 17 -18.66 18.91 -6.47
CA GLN A 17 -17.92 18.10 -5.51
C GLN A 17 -17.89 16.64 -5.95
N LYS A 18 -19.02 16.08 -6.40
CA LYS A 18 -19.08 14.70 -6.89
C LYS A 18 -18.16 14.47 -8.09
N VAL A 19 -18.17 15.37 -9.08
CA VAL A 19 -17.32 15.29 -10.26
C VAL A 19 -15.84 15.46 -9.89
N GLN A 20 -15.52 16.43 -9.04
CA GLN A 20 -14.15 16.65 -8.58
C GLN A 20 -13.62 15.44 -7.81
N THR A 21 -14.41 14.91 -6.87
CA THR A 21 -14.05 13.70 -6.11
C THR A 21 -13.83 12.53 -7.07
N ALA A 22 -14.72 12.29 -8.04
CA ALA A 22 -14.53 11.24 -9.05
C ALA A 22 -13.21 11.39 -9.84
N LEU A 23 -12.87 12.61 -10.29
CA LEU A 23 -11.62 12.89 -11.00
C LEU A 23 -10.38 12.72 -10.10
N LEU A 24 -10.47 13.08 -8.82
CA LEU A 24 -9.37 12.96 -7.85
C LEU A 24 -9.20 11.53 -7.30
N LEU A 25 -10.14 10.63 -7.58
CA LEU A 25 -10.04 9.20 -7.25
C LEU A 25 -9.22 8.40 -8.28
N LEU A 26 -9.12 8.87 -9.53
CA LEU A 26 -8.32 8.20 -10.57
C LEU A 26 -6.83 8.05 -10.19
N PRO A 27 -6.12 9.08 -9.67
CA PRO A 27 -4.73 8.94 -9.23
C PRO A 27 -4.55 7.89 -8.13
N TRP A 28 -5.55 7.67 -7.28
CA TRP A 28 -5.51 6.65 -6.23
C TRP A 28 -5.63 5.23 -6.77
N ALA A 29 -6.38 5.03 -7.87
CA ALA A 29 -6.36 3.76 -8.58
C ALA A 29 -4.99 3.54 -9.26
N LEU A 30 -4.43 4.57 -9.91
CA LEU A 30 -3.11 4.46 -10.54
C LEU A 30 -1.98 4.23 -9.51
N LEU A 31 -2.12 4.76 -8.29
CA LEU A 31 -1.19 4.54 -7.17
C LEU A 31 -1.03 3.06 -6.83
N SER A 32 -2.13 2.32 -6.67
CA SER A 32 -2.04 0.91 -6.31
C SER A 32 -1.43 0.09 -7.44
N SER A 33 -1.77 0.41 -8.70
CA SER A 33 -1.16 -0.23 -9.86
C SER A 33 0.35 0.01 -9.90
N GLN A 34 0.83 1.23 -9.64
CA GLN A 34 2.26 1.56 -9.67
C GLN A 34 3.05 1.00 -8.48
N ASN A 35 2.45 0.95 -7.28
CA ASN A 35 3.10 0.38 -6.09
C ASN A 35 3.32 -1.14 -6.20
N LEU A 36 2.39 -1.84 -6.86
CA LEU A 36 2.43 -3.28 -7.02
C LEU A 36 2.95 -3.70 -8.41
N LEU A 37 3.28 -2.74 -9.27
CA LEU A 37 3.80 -2.97 -10.62
C LEU A 37 5.02 -3.89 -10.63
N GLN A 38 5.89 -3.72 -9.64
CA GLN A 38 7.12 -4.48 -9.56
C GLN A 38 6.91 -5.99 -9.39
N ASN A 39 5.76 -6.40 -8.86
CA ASN A 39 5.39 -7.81 -8.76
C ASN A 39 5.31 -8.50 -10.14
N PHE A 40 5.06 -7.74 -11.22
CA PHE A 40 5.02 -8.25 -12.58
C PHE A 40 6.28 -7.89 -13.35
N THR A 41 6.79 -6.66 -13.20
CA THR A 41 7.99 -6.24 -13.96
C THR A 41 9.26 -6.91 -13.46
N ALA A 42 9.31 -7.34 -12.20
CA ALA A 42 10.44 -8.03 -11.57
C ALA A 42 10.14 -9.48 -11.19
N ALA A 43 9.11 -10.07 -11.79
CA ALA A 43 8.84 -11.49 -11.63
C ALA A 43 10.04 -12.30 -12.13
N GLU A 44 10.36 -13.37 -11.40
CA GLU A 44 11.43 -14.28 -11.72
C GLU A 44 10.88 -15.51 -12.45
N PRO A 45 11.01 -15.58 -13.79
CA PRO A 45 10.61 -16.78 -14.51
C PRO A 45 11.56 -17.94 -14.19
N ASP A 46 11.07 -19.17 -14.39
CA ASP A 46 11.90 -20.36 -14.33
C ASP A 46 13.09 -20.20 -15.28
N HIS A 47 14.29 -20.48 -14.76
CA HIS A 47 15.53 -20.24 -15.46
C HIS A 47 16.51 -21.38 -15.26
N ARG A 48 17.42 -21.50 -16.22
CA ARG A 48 18.52 -22.46 -16.21
C ARG A 48 19.77 -21.87 -16.81
N CYS A 49 20.91 -22.44 -16.49
CA CYS A 49 22.20 -22.02 -17.04
C CYS A 49 22.22 -22.14 -18.56
N ARG A 50 22.76 -21.12 -19.24
CA ARG A 50 23.08 -21.25 -20.65
C ARG A 50 24.23 -22.24 -20.79
N LEU A 51 23.98 -23.29 -21.56
CA LEU A 51 24.96 -24.34 -21.83
C LEU A 51 25.83 -23.94 -23.02
N PRO A 52 27.13 -24.27 -23.00
CA PRO A 52 27.97 -24.11 -24.17
C PRO A 52 27.43 -24.97 -25.33
N PRO A 53 27.60 -24.54 -26.59
CA PRO A 53 27.30 -25.40 -27.73
C PRO A 53 28.12 -26.71 -27.61
N PRO A 54 27.56 -27.86 -28.02
CA PRO A 54 28.26 -29.13 -27.91
C PRO A 54 29.55 -29.07 -28.73
N ASP A 55 30.70 -29.26 -28.07
CA ASP A 55 31.96 -29.41 -28.76
C ASP A 55 31.94 -30.71 -29.57
N ASN A 56 32.23 -30.63 -30.87
CA ASN A 56 32.35 -31.79 -31.77
C ASN A 56 33.45 -32.80 -31.35
N ARG A 57 34.18 -32.57 -30.25
CA ARG A 57 35.45 -33.24 -29.94
C ARG A 57 35.59 -33.82 -28.53
N SER A 58 34.54 -33.88 -27.70
CA SER A 58 34.68 -34.40 -26.33
C SER A 58 33.51 -35.27 -25.88
N GLY A 59 33.64 -36.58 -26.13
CA GLY A 59 33.10 -37.60 -25.23
C GLY A 59 31.78 -38.27 -25.59
N SER A 60 31.33 -38.28 -26.85
CA SER A 60 30.23 -39.16 -27.29
C SER A 60 30.70 -40.58 -27.63
N GLY A 61 31.79 -41.06 -27.03
CA GLY A 61 32.43 -42.34 -27.38
C GLY A 61 31.50 -43.55 -27.25
N ASP A 62 30.49 -43.48 -26.38
CA ASP A 62 29.58 -44.59 -26.06
C ASP A 62 28.09 -44.28 -26.31
N LEU A 63 27.75 -43.11 -26.85
CA LEU A 63 26.35 -42.69 -27.10
C LEU A 63 26.06 -42.73 -28.61
N THR A 64 25.40 -43.80 -29.07
CA THR A 64 25.09 -44.09 -30.48
C THR A 64 23.83 -43.38 -31.01
N GLY A 65 23.62 -42.11 -30.67
CA GLY A 65 22.46 -41.34 -31.13
C GLY A 65 22.64 -39.82 -31.12
N PRO A 66 21.77 -39.07 -31.83
CA PRO A 66 21.80 -37.60 -31.77
C PRO A 66 21.49 -37.13 -30.35
N VAL A 67 22.43 -36.41 -29.73
CA VAL A 67 22.29 -35.87 -28.37
C VAL A 67 21.14 -34.89 -28.33
N GLY A 68 20.06 -35.25 -27.63
CA GLY A 68 18.92 -34.36 -27.43
C GLY A 68 19.24 -33.23 -26.46
N ALA A 69 18.52 -32.10 -26.57
CA ALA A 69 18.66 -30.97 -25.65
C ALA A 69 18.39 -31.37 -24.18
N ARG A 70 17.59 -32.43 -23.94
CA ARG A 70 17.32 -32.99 -22.61
C ARG A 70 18.50 -33.77 -22.03
N ASP A 71 19.24 -34.47 -22.87
CA ASP A 71 20.39 -35.28 -22.45
C ASP A 71 21.58 -34.39 -22.11
N LEU A 72 21.81 -33.37 -22.94
CA LEU A 72 22.79 -32.31 -22.65
C LEU A 72 22.47 -31.59 -21.33
N LEU A 73 21.19 -31.33 -21.05
CA LEU A 73 20.77 -30.68 -19.80
C LEU A 73 21.07 -31.56 -18.58
N ARG A 74 20.73 -32.86 -18.64
CA ARG A 74 21.02 -33.82 -17.56
C ARG A 74 22.51 -34.00 -17.30
N ALA A 75 23.33 -33.99 -18.35
CA ALA A 75 24.77 -34.12 -18.20
C ALA A 75 25.43 -32.83 -17.65
N SER A 76 24.81 -31.66 -17.85
CA SER A 76 25.48 -30.37 -17.60
C SER A 76 24.98 -29.62 -16.36
N VAL A 77 23.81 -29.98 -15.82
CA VAL A 77 23.18 -29.30 -14.68
C VAL A 77 22.91 -30.31 -13.57
N PRO A 78 23.38 -30.06 -12.32
CA PRO A 78 23.07 -30.91 -11.17
C PRO A 78 21.57 -30.88 -10.85
N LEU A 79 21.09 -31.84 -10.07
CA LEU A 79 19.71 -31.84 -9.57
C LEU A 79 19.64 -31.17 -8.19
N ASP A 80 18.58 -30.39 -7.96
CA ASP A 80 18.20 -29.81 -6.68
C ASP A 80 17.69 -30.89 -5.70
N ALA A 81 17.45 -30.50 -4.45
CA ALA A 81 16.94 -31.40 -3.41
C ALA A 81 15.55 -32.00 -3.73
N GLN A 82 14.86 -31.46 -4.73
CA GLN A 82 13.55 -31.89 -5.22
C GLN A 82 13.65 -32.72 -6.51
N GLY A 83 14.86 -33.05 -6.97
CA GLY A 83 15.09 -33.85 -8.18
C GLY A 83 14.88 -33.10 -9.50
N ARG A 84 14.84 -31.76 -9.48
CA ARG A 84 14.74 -30.89 -10.66
C ARG A 84 16.11 -30.30 -11.01
N PRO A 85 16.36 -29.85 -12.25
CA PRO A 85 17.62 -29.20 -12.58
C PRO A 85 17.85 -27.96 -11.69
N ASP A 86 19.05 -27.85 -11.11
CA ASP A 86 19.47 -26.70 -10.33
C ASP A 86 19.39 -25.43 -11.19
N ARG A 87 18.86 -24.37 -10.58
CA ARG A 87 18.64 -23.09 -11.25
C ARG A 87 19.88 -22.22 -11.26
N CYS A 88 20.85 -22.45 -10.38
CA CYS A 88 21.97 -21.54 -10.15
C CYS A 88 23.35 -22.15 -10.42
N LEU A 89 23.45 -23.48 -10.46
CA LEU A 89 24.70 -24.21 -10.59
C LEU A 89 24.76 -25.03 -11.88
N ARG A 90 25.96 -25.23 -12.39
CA ARG A 90 26.25 -26.12 -13.52
C ARG A 90 27.55 -26.90 -13.29
N TYR A 91 27.75 -27.96 -14.05
CA TYR A 91 29.05 -28.62 -14.13
C TYR A 91 29.99 -27.85 -15.07
N PRO A 92 31.29 -27.69 -14.73
CA PRO A 92 32.27 -27.04 -15.62
C PRO A 92 32.43 -27.74 -16.97
N ARG A 93 32.20 -29.05 -17.00
CA ARG A 93 32.17 -29.88 -18.22
C ARG A 93 30.96 -30.82 -18.19
N PRO A 94 30.32 -31.11 -19.35
CA PRO A 94 29.23 -32.07 -19.42
C PRO A 94 29.67 -33.43 -18.87
N GLN A 95 28.96 -33.92 -17.87
CA GLN A 95 29.17 -35.22 -17.24
C GLN A 95 28.30 -36.25 -17.96
N TRP A 96 28.73 -36.68 -19.15
CA TRP A 96 27.99 -37.65 -19.95
C TRP A 96 27.73 -38.98 -19.22
N GLN A 97 28.59 -39.32 -18.26
CA GLN A 97 28.41 -40.46 -17.38
C GLN A 97 27.06 -40.46 -16.64
N LEU A 98 26.50 -39.29 -16.31
CA LEU A 98 25.19 -39.17 -15.63
C LEU A 98 24.00 -39.63 -16.47
N LEU A 99 24.19 -39.89 -17.77
CA LEU A 99 23.18 -40.48 -18.63
C LEU A 99 23.07 -42.01 -18.47
N LEU A 100 24.07 -42.64 -17.84
CA LEU A 100 24.09 -44.07 -17.58
C LEU A 100 23.30 -44.39 -16.28
N PRO A 101 22.55 -45.50 -16.24
CA PRO A 101 21.66 -45.83 -15.12
C PRO A 101 22.36 -46.10 -13.77
N ASN A 102 23.68 -46.30 -13.76
CA ASN A 102 24.47 -46.61 -12.55
C ASN A 102 25.43 -45.48 -12.14
N ALA A 103 25.34 -44.28 -12.73
CA ALA A 103 26.24 -43.19 -12.41
C ALA A 103 25.80 -42.40 -11.17
N SER A 104 26.72 -42.21 -10.23
CA SER A 104 26.52 -41.33 -9.08
C SER A 104 27.04 -39.92 -9.36
N ALA A 105 26.34 -38.92 -8.84
CA ALA A 105 26.74 -37.51 -8.93
C ALA A 105 27.63 -37.06 -7.76
N GLU A 106 28.04 -37.99 -6.89
CA GLU A 106 28.77 -37.69 -5.66
C GLU A 106 30.20 -37.20 -5.94
N GLY A 107 30.58 -36.06 -5.35
CA GLY A 107 31.92 -35.48 -5.48
C GLY A 107 32.18 -34.67 -6.76
N LEU A 108 31.18 -34.46 -7.62
CA LEU A 108 31.32 -33.62 -8.81
C LEU A 108 31.39 -32.13 -8.44
N VAL A 109 32.41 -31.44 -8.97
CA VAL A 109 32.59 -30.00 -8.77
C VAL A 109 31.54 -29.23 -9.57
N THR A 110 30.85 -28.31 -8.90
CA THR A 110 29.88 -27.39 -9.50
C THR A 110 30.43 -25.97 -9.55
N GLU A 111 29.98 -25.19 -10.52
CA GLU A 111 30.30 -23.77 -10.69
C GLU A 111 29.04 -22.95 -10.96
N GLY A 112 29.13 -21.63 -10.76
CA GLY A 112 28.07 -20.70 -11.16
C GLY A 112 28.00 -20.52 -12.68
N CYS A 113 26.90 -19.94 -13.16
CA CYS A 113 26.63 -19.93 -14.60
C CYS A 113 27.26 -18.72 -15.31
N LEU A 114 28.47 -18.95 -15.84
CA LEU A 114 29.34 -17.94 -16.43
C LEU A 114 28.87 -17.40 -17.79
N GLN A 115 28.09 -18.19 -18.54
CA GLN A 115 27.61 -17.85 -19.90
C GLN A 115 26.19 -17.24 -19.90
N GLY A 116 25.72 -16.82 -18.72
CA GLY A 116 24.40 -16.25 -18.52
C GLY A 116 23.29 -17.31 -18.45
N TRP A 117 22.05 -16.84 -18.64
CA TRP A 117 20.85 -17.60 -18.32
C TRP A 117 19.94 -17.81 -19.54
N VAL A 118 19.15 -18.89 -19.48
CA VAL A 118 18.02 -19.15 -20.38
C VAL A 118 16.76 -19.16 -19.52
N TYR A 119 15.87 -18.21 -19.81
CA TYR A 119 14.60 -18.00 -19.11
C TYR A 119 13.44 -18.62 -19.88
N ASP A 120 12.47 -19.16 -19.15
CA ASP A 120 11.17 -19.52 -19.72
C ASP A 120 10.37 -18.26 -20.05
N ARG A 121 9.88 -18.18 -21.29
CA ARG A 121 9.13 -17.03 -21.83
C ARG A 121 7.63 -17.30 -22.02
N THR A 122 7.13 -18.42 -21.47
CA THR A 122 5.71 -18.79 -21.56
C THR A 122 4.81 -17.77 -20.85
N VAL A 123 5.14 -17.41 -19.60
CA VAL A 123 4.33 -16.51 -18.76
C VAL A 123 4.69 -15.04 -18.98
N PHE A 124 5.98 -14.71 -18.99
CA PHE A 124 6.50 -13.35 -19.18
C PHE A 124 7.42 -13.32 -20.39
N LEU A 125 7.26 -12.34 -21.28
CA LEU A 125 8.14 -12.22 -22.45
C LEU A 125 9.50 -11.65 -22.08
N SER A 126 9.49 -10.60 -21.24
CA SER A 126 10.68 -9.99 -20.66
C SER A 126 10.32 -9.37 -19.30
N THR A 127 11.23 -9.47 -18.33
CA THR A 127 11.19 -8.81 -17.02
C THR A 127 12.53 -8.10 -16.74
N ILE A 128 12.56 -7.20 -15.75
CA ILE A 128 13.82 -6.56 -15.31
C ILE A 128 14.85 -7.60 -14.82
N VAL A 129 14.36 -8.75 -14.34
CA VAL A 129 15.22 -9.86 -13.92
C VAL A 129 15.86 -10.52 -15.14
N THR A 130 15.10 -10.77 -16.21
CA THR A 130 15.63 -11.38 -17.44
C THR A 130 16.51 -10.45 -18.28
N GLU A 131 16.32 -9.13 -18.16
CA GLU A 131 17.08 -8.14 -18.94
C GLU A 131 18.49 -7.93 -18.37
N TRP A 132 18.62 -7.94 -17.04
CA TRP A 132 19.87 -7.65 -16.33
C TRP A 132 20.44 -8.85 -15.57
N ASP A 133 19.94 -10.07 -15.84
CA ASP A 133 20.35 -11.32 -15.22
C ASP A 133 20.38 -11.24 -13.67
N LEU A 134 19.29 -10.75 -13.06
CA LEU A 134 19.19 -10.49 -11.62
C LEU A 134 18.78 -11.73 -10.81
N VAL A 135 19.36 -12.89 -11.11
CA VAL A 135 19.07 -14.17 -10.45
C VAL A 135 20.24 -14.64 -9.59
N CYS A 136 19.98 -15.64 -8.72
CA CYS A 136 20.99 -16.29 -7.89
C CYS A 136 21.77 -15.28 -7.03
N GLY A 137 23.08 -15.09 -7.27
CA GLY A 137 23.91 -14.14 -6.51
C GLY A 137 23.47 -12.68 -6.61
N LYS A 138 22.61 -12.33 -7.57
CA LYS A 138 22.05 -10.98 -7.76
C LYS A 138 20.55 -10.88 -7.45
N GLU A 139 19.94 -11.91 -6.86
CA GLU A 139 18.49 -11.92 -6.57
C GLU A 139 18.05 -10.73 -5.71
N SER A 140 18.87 -10.32 -4.73
CA SER A 140 18.60 -9.19 -3.84
C SER A 140 18.39 -7.86 -4.56
N MET A 141 18.88 -7.72 -5.80
CA MET A 141 18.72 -6.51 -6.59
C MET A 141 17.25 -6.21 -6.87
N LYS A 142 16.40 -7.21 -7.11
CA LYS A 142 14.95 -6.97 -7.30
C LYS A 142 14.36 -6.25 -6.07
N SER A 143 14.67 -6.72 -4.87
CA SER A 143 14.22 -6.08 -3.62
C SER A 143 14.78 -4.67 -3.44
N ILE A 144 16.05 -4.43 -3.82
CA ILE A 144 16.67 -3.10 -3.77
C ILE A 144 15.93 -2.11 -4.66
N ALA A 145 15.58 -2.48 -5.89
CA ALA A 145 14.81 -1.60 -6.79
C ALA A 145 13.46 -1.19 -6.18
N GLN A 146 12.79 -2.11 -5.48
CA GLN A 146 11.53 -1.83 -4.81
C GLN A 146 11.72 -0.93 -3.58
N SER A 147 12.76 -1.17 -2.77
CA SER A 147 13.13 -0.30 -1.66
C SER A 147 13.45 1.12 -2.13
N VAL A 148 14.19 1.27 -3.24
CA VAL A 148 14.52 2.57 -3.82
C VAL A 148 13.24 3.31 -4.25
N TYR A 149 12.29 2.62 -4.87
CA TYR A 149 10.99 3.20 -5.20
C TYR A 149 10.19 3.62 -3.94
N MET A 150 10.17 2.78 -2.89
CA MET A 150 9.53 3.09 -1.61
C MET A 150 10.20 4.25 -0.87
N ALA A 151 11.52 4.37 -0.96
CA ALA A 151 12.28 5.51 -0.43
C ALA A 151 11.91 6.80 -1.17
N GLY A 152 11.74 6.71 -2.50
CA GLY A 152 11.21 7.79 -3.32
C GLY A 152 9.84 8.25 -2.83
N LEU A 153 8.89 7.33 -2.60
CA LEU A 153 7.57 7.65 -2.05
C LEU A 153 7.67 8.39 -0.70
N GLN A 154 8.60 7.98 0.17
CA GLN A 154 8.83 8.60 1.48
C GLN A 154 9.38 10.03 1.37
N VAL A 155 10.42 10.22 0.55
CA VAL A 155 11.03 11.55 0.33
C VAL A 155 10.02 12.46 -0.37
N GLY A 156 9.26 11.94 -1.33
CA GLY A 156 8.19 12.66 -2.01
C GLY A 156 7.11 13.15 -1.06
N ALA A 157 6.77 12.39 -0.01
CA ALA A 157 5.79 12.81 0.99
C ALA A 157 6.22 14.10 1.69
N VAL A 158 7.49 14.19 2.10
CA VAL A 158 8.05 15.33 2.82
C VAL A 158 8.22 16.52 1.88
N VAL A 159 8.83 16.29 0.71
CA VAL A 159 9.15 17.35 -0.26
C VAL A 159 7.87 17.91 -0.89
N PHE A 160 7.01 17.07 -1.47
CA PHE A 160 5.79 17.57 -2.13
C PHE A 160 4.71 17.97 -1.13
N GLY A 161 4.69 17.41 0.08
CA GLY A 161 3.84 17.90 1.16
C GLY A 161 4.15 19.38 1.45
N THR A 162 5.39 19.69 1.81
CA THR A 162 5.83 21.06 2.12
C THR A 162 5.73 22.01 0.93
N LEU A 163 6.08 21.55 -0.29
CA LEU A 163 5.93 22.37 -1.50
C LEU A 163 4.46 22.67 -1.81
N SER A 164 3.54 21.74 -1.53
CA SER A 164 2.11 21.96 -1.80
C SER A 164 1.48 22.97 -0.86
N ASP A 165 2.00 23.09 0.37
CA ASP A 165 1.60 24.16 1.29
C ASP A 165 2.07 25.53 0.77
N ARG A 166 3.25 25.61 0.14
CA ARG A 166 3.85 26.88 -0.34
C ARG A 166 3.37 27.34 -1.72
N PHE A 167 3.23 26.42 -2.66
CA PHE A 167 2.95 26.71 -4.08
C PHE A 167 1.52 26.39 -4.52
N GLY A 168 0.74 25.75 -3.65
CA GLY A 168 -0.65 25.35 -3.91
C GLY A 168 -0.80 23.87 -4.24
N ARG A 169 -1.97 23.31 -3.89
CA ARG A 169 -2.27 21.87 -4.03
C ARG A 169 -2.35 21.48 -5.51
N LYS A 170 -3.12 22.21 -6.32
CA LYS A 170 -3.30 21.95 -7.75
C LYS A 170 -2.00 22.06 -8.53
N THR A 171 -1.20 23.09 -8.24
CA THR A 171 0.08 23.33 -8.94
C THR A 171 1.03 22.16 -8.74
N ILE A 172 1.24 21.74 -7.50
CA ILE A 172 2.12 20.62 -7.18
C ILE A 172 1.56 19.29 -7.71
N MET A 173 0.24 19.08 -7.65
CA MET A 173 -0.40 17.90 -8.26
C MET A 173 -0.12 17.82 -9.78
N THR A 174 -0.22 18.94 -10.47
CA THR A 174 -0.01 19.01 -11.93
C THR A 174 1.44 18.73 -12.30
N TRP A 175 2.40 19.35 -11.60
CA TRP A 175 3.82 19.12 -11.83
C TRP A 175 4.27 17.70 -11.47
N SER A 176 3.77 17.17 -10.35
CA SER A 176 4.07 15.79 -9.95
C SER A 176 3.45 14.77 -10.91
N ALA A 177 2.28 15.02 -11.48
CA ALA A 177 1.70 14.16 -12.51
C ALA A 177 2.55 14.14 -13.79
N LEU A 178 3.04 15.30 -14.22
CA LEU A 178 3.97 15.40 -15.34
C LEU A 178 5.29 14.66 -15.05
N GLN A 179 5.87 14.89 -13.87
CA GLN A 179 7.10 14.21 -13.44
C GLN A 179 6.91 12.70 -13.42
N MET A 180 5.80 12.19 -12.87
CA MET A 180 5.50 10.76 -12.81
C MET A 180 5.42 10.14 -14.21
N SER A 181 4.76 10.82 -15.15
CA SER A 181 4.69 10.35 -16.52
C SER A 181 6.06 10.33 -17.19
N LEU A 182 6.82 11.43 -17.12
CA LEU A 182 8.13 11.55 -17.76
C LEU A 182 9.12 10.53 -17.20
N THR A 183 9.27 10.49 -15.87
CA THR A 183 10.22 9.59 -15.21
C THR A 183 9.84 8.12 -15.41
N GLY A 184 8.54 7.80 -15.38
CA GLY A 184 8.05 6.45 -15.63
C GLY A 184 8.22 5.98 -17.08
N VAL A 185 8.01 6.87 -18.06
CA VAL A 185 8.27 6.58 -19.48
C VAL A 185 9.77 6.42 -19.71
N CYS A 186 10.61 7.31 -19.18
CA CYS A 186 12.06 7.17 -19.28
C CYS A 186 12.55 5.85 -18.64
N ALA A 187 11.97 5.43 -17.51
CA ALA A 187 12.33 4.19 -16.84
C ALA A 187 12.06 2.95 -17.71
N ALA A 188 11.05 2.99 -18.59
CA ALA A 188 10.73 1.90 -19.50
C ALA A 188 11.78 1.72 -20.62
N PHE A 189 12.49 2.78 -21.02
CA PHE A 189 13.41 2.75 -22.17
C PHE A 189 14.88 2.74 -21.78
N VAL A 190 15.20 2.87 -20.50
CA VAL A 190 16.59 2.95 -20.05
C VAL A 190 17.28 1.57 -20.19
N PRO A 191 18.57 1.53 -20.58
CA PRO A 191 19.28 0.26 -20.76
C PRO A 191 20.03 -0.20 -19.50
N THR A 192 20.30 0.68 -18.53
CA THR A 192 21.11 0.36 -17.35
C THR A 192 20.29 0.26 -16.07
N TYR A 193 20.57 -0.74 -15.25
CA TYR A 193 19.86 -0.97 -13.98
C TYR A 193 19.94 0.22 -13.01
N ALA A 194 21.11 0.87 -12.90
CA ALA A 194 21.30 2.01 -11.99
C ALA A 194 20.42 3.22 -12.38
N SER A 195 20.34 3.54 -13.68
CA SER A 195 19.47 4.62 -14.16
C SER A 195 17.99 4.27 -14.02
N TYR A 196 17.63 2.99 -14.18
CA TYR A 196 16.28 2.50 -13.89
C TYR A 196 15.90 2.76 -12.42
N CYS A 197 16.78 2.39 -11.47
CA CYS A 197 16.56 2.64 -10.04
C CYS A 197 16.42 4.15 -9.73
N ALA A 198 17.27 4.99 -10.31
CA ALA A 198 17.18 6.45 -10.12
C ALA A 198 15.85 7.02 -10.65
N LEU A 199 15.39 6.58 -11.83
CA LEU A 199 14.11 7.00 -12.39
C LEU A 199 12.92 6.45 -11.59
N ARG A 200 13.01 5.23 -11.07
CA ARG A 200 12.01 4.66 -10.15
C ARG A 200 11.94 5.44 -8.84
N PHE A 201 13.06 5.88 -8.28
CA PHE A 201 13.07 6.77 -7.11
C PHE A 201 12.31 8.07 -7.39
N LEU A 202 12.61 8.73 -8.52
CA LEU A 202 11.94 9.97 -8.92
C LEU A 202 10.45 9.76 -9.24
N SER A 203 10.10 8.59 -9.81
CA SER A 203 8.70 8.19 -10.05
C SER A 203 7.96 8.00 -8.73
N GLY A 204 8.57 7.33 -7.75
CA GLY A 204 8.02 7.16 -6.41
C GLY A 204 7.78 8.51 -5.72
N MET A 205 8.75 9.44 -5.80
CA MET A 205 8.58 10.80 -5.29
C MET A 205 7.37 11.49 -5.91
N ALA A 206 7.29 11.48 -7.24
CA ALA A 206 6.24 12.12 -8.01
C ALA A 206 4.86 11.52 -7.68
N LEU A 207 4.77 10.19 -7.60
CA LEU A 207 3.52 9.50 -7.32
C LEU A 207 2.93 9.88 -5.96
N THR A 208 3.74 9.92 -4.91
CA THR A 208 3.29 10.42 -3.61
C THR A 208 2.82 11.86 -3.70
N GLY A 209 3.54 12.71 -4.43
CA GLY A 209 3.15 14.10 -4.66
C GLY A 209 1.75 14.23 -5.25
N VAL A 210 1.45 13.47 -6.31
CA VAL A 210 0.12 13.44 -6.94
C VAL A 210 -0.94 12.99 -5.94
N CYS A 211 -0.69 11.91 -5.19
CA CYS A 211 -1.70 11.31 -4.32
C CYS A 211 -2.02 12.17 -3.09
N LEU A 212 -0.99 12.72 -2.43
CA LEU A 212 -1.16 13.59 -1.27
C LEU A 212 -1.89 14.87 -1.66
N THR A 213 -1.45 15.53 -2.73
CA THR A 213 -2.07 16.79 -3.16
C THR A 213 -3.49 16.59 -3.68
N SER A 214 -3.75 15.50 -4.41
CA SER A 214 -5.10 15.09 -4.82
C SER A 214 -6.00 14.87 -3.61
N HIS A 215 -5.50 14.19 -2.58
CA HIS A 215 -6.25 13.92 -1.36
C HIS A 215 -6.56 15.21 -0.57
N CYS A 216 -5.56 16.06 -0.34
CA CYS A 216 -5.77 17.35 0.32
C CYS A 216 -6.79 18.21 -0.45
N LEU A 217 -6.67 18.28 -1.78
CA LEU A 217 -7.61 19.04 -2.60
C LEU A 217 -9.04 18.48 -2.53
N ASN A 218 -9.19 17.17 -2.44
CA ASN A 218 -10.50 16.52 -2.31
C ASN A 218 -11.15 16.85 -0.94
N VAL A 219 -10.38 16.74 0.14
CA VAL A 219 -10.84 17.04 1.50
C VAL A 219 -11.17 18.52 1.67
N GLU A 220 -10.34 19.42 1.13
CA GLU A 220 -10.52 20.87 1.26
C GLU A 220 -11.74 21.41 0.49
N TRP A 221 -12.20 20.70 -0.55
CA TRP A 221 -13.42 21.04 -1.30
C TRP A 221 -14.68 20.28 -0.84
N THR A 222 -14.52 19.33 0.10
CA THR A 222 -15.62 18.53 0.62
C THR A 222 -16.04 19.05 2.00
N PRO A 223 -17.36 19.16 2.30
CA PRO A 223 -17.82 19.49 3.65
C PRO A 223 -17.36 18.46 4.68
N THR A 224 -17.08 18.90 5.91
CA THR A 224 -16.53 18.04 6.98
C THR A 224 -17.40 16.82 7.27
N GLN A 225 -18.73 16.94 7.16
CA GLN A 225 -19.68 15.84 7.37
C GLN A 225 -19.53 14.70 6.35
N SER A 226 -19.02 14.99 5.16
CA SER A 226 -18.86 14.04 4.07
C SER A 226 -17.44 13.47 3.93
N HIS A 227 -16.48 13.92 4.74
CA HIS A 227 -15.08 13.45 4.68
C HIS A 227 -14.97 11.93 4.87
N THR A 228 -15.71 11.36 5.83
CA THR A 228 -15.72 9.91 6.08
C THR A 228 -16.16 9.11 4.85
N LEU A 229 -17.19 9.58 4.14
CA LEU A 229 -17.66 8.96 2.91
C LEU A 229 -16.61 9.03 1.80
N VAL A 230 -16.06 10.23 1.55
CA VAL A 230 -15.03 10.45 0.52
C VAL A 230 -13.78 9.59 0.79
N ASN A 231 -13.35 9.50 2.04
CA ASN A 231 -12.20 8.68 2.44
C ASN A 231 -12.46 7.19 2.23
N THR A 232 -13.67 6.72 2.57
CA THR A 232 -14.08 5.33 2.35
C THR A 232 -14.09 4.99 0.86
N VAL A 233 -14.68 5.85 0.02
CA VAL A 233 -14.68 5.67 -1.44
C VAL A 233 -13.25 5.66 -1.99
N THR A 234 -12.38 6.52 -1.48
CA THR A 234 -10.95 6.54 -1.85
C THR A 234 -10.25 5.21 -1.57
N ALA A 235 -10.54 4.58 -0.43
CA ALA A 235 -10.00 3.27 -0.08
C ALA A 235 -10.49 2.15 -1.04
N TYR A 236 -11.72 2.22 -1.54
CA TYR A 236 -12.22 1.28 -2.55
C TYR A 236 -11.54 1.48 -3.91
N TYR A 237 -11.31 2.72 -4.34
CA TYR A 237 -10.62 3.01 -5.60
C TYR A 237 -9.18 2.49 -5.62
N PHE A 238 -8.48 2.49 -4.47
CA PHE A 238 -7.19 1.82 -4.35
C PHE A 238 -7.30 0.33 -4.73
N THR A 239 -8.34 -0.36 -4.25
CA THR A 239 -8.63 -1.77 -4.58
C THR A 239 -8.92 -1.98 -6.06
N VAL A 240 -9.66 -1.05 -6.68
CA VAL A 240 -9.94 -1.10 -8.13
C VAL A 240 -8.65 -1.05 -8.93
N GLY A 241 -7.71 -0.17 -8.60
CA GLY A 241 -6.41 -0.11 -9.27
C GLY A 241 -5.56 -1.37 -9.07
N GLN A 242 -5.69 -2.04 -7.92
CA GLN A 242 -5.04 -3.32 -7.65
C GLN A 242 -5.62 -4.45 -8.51
N LEU A 243 -6.91 -4.38 -8.86
CA LEU A 243 -7.58 -5.33 -9.74
C LEU A 243 -7.28 -5.06 -11.23
N ILE A 244 -7.11 -3.79 -11.62
CA ILE A 244 -6.76 -3.40 -12.99
C ILE A 244 -5.36 -3.88 -13.37
N LEU A 245 -4.41 -3.79 -12.43
CA LEU A 245 -2.99 -4.15 -12.67
C LEU A 245 -2.78 -5.57 -13.24
N PRO A 246 -3.29 -6.66 -12.65
CA PRO A 246 -3.08 -8.00 -13.20
C PRO A 246 -3.72 -8.17 -14.58
N GLY A 247 -4.84 -7.51 -14.86
CA GLY A 247 -5.45 -7.50 -16.21
C GLY A 247 -4.54 -6.82 -17.23
N ALA A 248 -3.97 -5.67 -16.89
CA ALA A 248 -3.01 -4.98 -17.75
C ALA A 248 -1.73 -5.82 -17.96
N ALA A 249 -1.21 -6.45 -16.90
CA ALA A 249 -0.02 -7.29 -16.97
C ALA A 249 -0.25 -8.59 -17.78
N TYR A 250 -1.45 -9.15 -17.76
CA TYR A 250 -1.80 -10.31 -18.57
C TYR A 250 -1.84 -9.98 -20.07
N LEU A 251 -2.35 -8.80 -20.43
CA LEU A 251 -2.37 -8.33 -21.82
C LEU A 251 -0.98 -7.88 -22.31
N ILE A 252 -0.20 -7.24 -21.43
CA ILE A 252 1.12 -6.68 -21.75
C ILE A 252 2.20 -7.44 -20.96
N ARG A 253 2.71 -8.50 -21.57
CA ARG A 253 3.70 -9.41 -20.96
C ARG A 253 5.15 -8.90 -21.00
N ASP A 254 5.40 -7.78 -21.66
CA ASP A 254 6.70 -7.10 -21.70
C ASP A 254 6.75 -5.98 -20.66
N TRP A 255 7.71 -6.06 -19.73
CA TRP A 255 7.82 -5.11 -18.61
C TRP A 255 8.00 -3.65 -19.06
N ARG A 256 8.71 -3.40 -20.16
CA ARG A 256 8.94 -2.05 -20.70
C ARG A 256 7.61 -1.42 -21.12
N TRP A 257 6.81 -2.14 -21.90
CA TRP A 257 5.50 -1.65 -22.35
C TRP A 257 4.48 -1.56 -21.22
N LEU A 258 4.55 -2.45 -20.24
CA LEU A 258 3.69 -2.40 -19.06
C LEU A 258 3.98 -1.15 -18.22
N GLN A 259 5.25 -0.88 -17.92
CA GLN A 259 5.72 0.33 -17.24
C GLN A 259 5.32 1.59 -18.04
N PHE A 260 5.57 1.61 -19.35
CA PHE A 260 5.20 2.71 -20.24
C PHE A 260 3.70 3.02 -20.17
N THR A 261 2.86 2.00 -20.38
CA THR A 261 1.40 2.17 -20.45
C THR A 261 0.84 2.74 -19.15
N LEU A 262 1.24 2.19 -18.00
CA LEU A 262 0.75 2.66 -16.70
C LEU A 262 1.30 4.05 -16.33
N SER A 263 2.49 4.42 -16.80
CA SER A 263 3.05 5.75 -16.57
C SER A 263 2.45 6.82 -17.48
N VAL A 264 2.08 6.49 -18.71
CA VAL A 264 1.41 7.41 -19.64
C VAL A 264 0.02 7.82 -19.15
N LEU A 265 -0.67 6.98 -18.37
CA LEU A 265 -1.98 7.36 -17.78
C LEU A 265 -1.91 8.61 -16.89
N PHE A 266 -0.74 8.96 -16.33
CA PHE A 266 -0.56 10.20 -15.57
C PHE A 266 -0.56 11.46 -16.44
N ILE A 267 -0.38 11.34 -17.77
CA ILE A 267 -0.58 12.46 -18.71
C ILE A 267 -2.03 12.91 -18.71
N VAL A 268 -2.97 11.97 -18.60
CA VAL A 268 -4.41 12.29 -18.48
C VAL A 268 -4.64 13.12 -17.22
N VAL A 269 -4.04 12.70 -16.09
CA VAL A 269 -4.04 13.45 -14.83
C VAL A 269 -3.51 14.88 -14.99
N PHE A 270 -2.40 15.05 -15.69
CA PHE A 270 -1.83 16.35 -15.99
C PHE A 270 -2.72 17.28 -16.83
N PHE A 271 -3.49 16.74 -17.79
CA PHE A 271 -4.37 17.56 -18.61
C PHE A 271 -5.62 18.00 -17.86
N TYR A 272 -6.33 17.08 -17.20
CA TYR A 272 -7.54 17.47 -16.47
C TYR A 272 -7.25 18.22 -15.17
N SER A 273 -6.08 18.02 -14.54
CA SER A 273 -5.73 18.75 -13.31
C SER A 273 -5.72 20.27 -13.53
N ARG A 274 -5.44 20.72 -14.75
CA ARG A 274 -5.51 22.14 -15.12
C ARG A 274 -6.90 22.74 -15.00
N TRP A 275 -7.95 21.93 -15.16
CA TRP A 275 -9.34 22.37 -15.11
C TRP A 275 -9.87 22.50 -13.68
N LEU A 276 -9.28 21.75 -12.75
CA LEU A 276 -9.65 21.79 -11.34
C LEU A 276 -9.36 23.18 -10.74
N PRO A 277 -10.20 23.71 -9.85
CA PRO A 277 -9.86 24.91 -9.10
C PRO A 277 -8.79 24.59 -8.05
N GLU A 278 -7.98 25.60 -7.73
CA GLU A 278 -7.10 25.53 -6.56
C GLU A 278 -7.95 25.59 -5.28
N SER A 279 -7.41 25.12 -4.16
CA SER A 279 -8.09 25.20 -2.88
C SER A 279 -8.48 26.64 -2.50
N ALA A 280 -9.77 26.85 -2.26
CA ALA A 280 -10.27 28.14 -1.77
C ALA A 280 -9.66 28.49 -0.41
N ARG A 281 -9.44 27.50 0.47
CA ARG A 281 -8.79 27.71 1.77
C ARG A 281 -7.34 28.16 1.62
N TRP A 282 -6.57 27.48 0.76
CA TRP A 282 -5.18 27.86 0.50
C TRP A 282 -5.07 29.28 -0.08
N LEU A 283 -5.96 29.64 -1.00
CA LEU A 283 -6.02 30.97 -1.61
C LEU A 283 -6.31 32.08 -0.59
N LEU A 284 -7.17 31.81 0.40
CA LEU A 284 -7.46 32.76 1.48
C LEU A 284 -6.25 32.97 2.39
N ILE A 285 -5.58 31.88 2.79
CA ILE A 285 -4.36 31.92 3.64
C ILE A 285 -3.21 32.66 2.93
N HIS A 286 -3.07 32.49 1.61
CA HIS A 286 -2.01 33.13 0.83
C HIS A 286 -2.38 34.53 0.33
N ASN A 287 -3.29 35.24 1.01
CA ASN A 287 -3.69 36.61 0.69
C ASN A 287 -4.12 36.80 -0.78
N LYS A 288 -4.81 35.81 -1.37
CA LYS A 288 -5.37 35.86 -2.74
C LYS A 288 -6.91 35.75 -2.75
N PRO A 289 -7.67 36.62 -2.07
CA PRO A 289 -9.09 36.39 -1.80
C PRO A 289 -9.95 36.56 -3.04
N GLN A 290 -9.55 37.44 -3.97
CA GLN A 290 -10.25 37.64 -5.23
C GLN A 290 -10.32 36.35 -6.06
N MET A 291 -9.25 35.54 -6.04
CA MET A 291 -9.23 34.25 -6.74
C MET A 291 -10.04 33.18 -5.98
N ALA A 292 -10.03 33.23 -4.64
CA ALA A 292 -10.85 32.35 -3.81
C ALA A 292 -12.35 32.58 -4.07
N VAL A 293 -12.81 33.83 -4.05
CA VAL A 293 -14.21 34.19 -4.32
C VAL A 293 -14.62 33.80 -5.74
N LYS A 294 -13.78 34.06 -6.75
CA LYS A 294 -14.05 33.61 -8.13
C LYS A 294 -14.21 32.09 -8.24
N SER A 295 -13.40 31.33 -7.50
CA SER A 295 -13.47 29.87 -7.47
C SER A 295 -14.75 29.40 -6.79
N LEU A 296 -15.11 29.98 -5.63
CA LEU A 296 -16.34 29.68 -4.92
C LEU A 296 -17.60 30.01 -5.74
N GLN A 297 -17.62 31.17 -6.41
CA GLN A 297 -18.70 31.55 -7.32
C GLN A 297 -18.87 30.57 -8.49
N ARG A 298 -17.76 30.12 -9.07
CA ARG A 298 -17.79 29.12 -10.14
C ARG A 298 -18.41 27.81 -9.63
N VAL A 299 -18.03 27.37 -8.44
CA VAL A 299 -18.59 26.16 -7.80
C VAL A 299 -20.08 26.35 -7.51
N ALA A 300 -20.49 27.50 -6.99
CA ALA A 300 -21.89 27.84 -6.73
C ALA A 300 -22.75 27.75 -7.99
N ARG A 301 -22.26 28.28 -9.12
CA ARG A 301 -22.96 28.17 -10.41
C ARG A 301 -23.10 26.72 -10.88
N ILE A 302 -22.05 25.92 -10.78
CA ILE A 302 -22.09 24.50 -11.17
C ILE A 302 -23.06 23.70 -10.29
N ASN A 303 -23.19 24.08 -9.02
CA ASN A 303 -24.12 23.48 -8.07
C ASN A 303 -25.56 24.02 -8.18
N GLY A 304 -25.85 24.93 -9.10
CA GLY A 304 -27.18 25.52 -9.28
C GLY A 304 -27.57 26.55 -8.21
N ARG A 305 -26.60 27.06 -7.43
CA ARG A 305 -26.80 28.09 -6.38
C ARG A 305 -26.10 29.40 -6.73
N ALA A 306 -26.31 29.89 -7.96
CA ALA A 306 -25.64 31.09 -8.46
C ALA A 306 -25.91 32.33 -7.59
N GLU A 307 -27.14 32.52 -7.13
CA GLU A 307 -27.55 33.64 -6.28
C GLU A 307 -26.82 33.68 -4.93
N GLU A 308 -26.63 32.52 -4.30
CA GLU A 308 -25.84 32.42 -3.05
C GLU A 308 -24.36 32.68 -3.30
N GLY A 309 -23.83 32.26 -4.46
CA GLY A 309 -22.47 32.58 -4.88
C GLY A 309 -22.23 34.09 -5.09
N GLU A 310 -23.21 34.82 -5.61
CA GLU A 310 -23.10 36.27 -5.80
C GLU A 310 -23.14 37.05 -4.48
N LYS A 311 -23.89 36.56 -3.47
CA LYS A 311 -23.94 37.14 -2.12
C LYS A 311 -22.57 37.16 -1.42
N ILE A 312 -21.69 36.20 -1.71
CA ILE A 312 -20.30 36.14 -1.20
C ILE A 312 -19.51 37.41 -1.57
N THR A 313 -19.86 38.09 -2.66
CA THR A 313 -19.19 39.32 -3.14
C THR A 313 -19.53 40.54 -2.29
N LEU A 314 -20.74 40.60 -1.72
CA LEU A 314 -21.25 41.76 -0.98
C LEU A 314 -20.79 41.74 0.49
N GLU A 315 -20.39 40.59 1.01
CA GLU A 315 -19.88 40.41 2.37
C GLU A 315 -18.36 40.60 2.48
N VAL A 316 -17.85 41.72 1.97
CA VAL A 316 -16.43 42.12 2.11
C VAL A 316 -15.98 42.17 3.59
N ARG A 317 -16.92 42.28 4.53
CA ARG A 317 -16.70 42.23 5.99
C ARG A 317 -16.47 40.81 6.54
N GLU A 318 -16.99 39.78 5.88
CA GLU A 318 -16.68 38.38 6.23
C GLU A 318 -15.27 37.99 5.78
N ARG A 319 -14.72 38.64 4.75
CA ARG A 319 -13.33 38.45 4.29
C ARG A 319 -12.31 38.71 5.42
N GLU A 320 -12.50 39.76 6.21
CA GLU A 320 -11.65 40.07 7.37
C GLU A 320 -11.89 39.11 8.53
N ARG A 321 -13.13 38.62 8.72
CA ARG A 321 -13.46 37.62 9.75
C ARG A 321 -12.91 36.24 9.42
N LEU A 322 -13.08 35.77 8.18
CA LEU A 322 -12.53 34.52 7.67
C LEU A 322 -11.00 34.56 7.69
N CYS A 323 -10.37 35.68 7.30
CA CYS A 323 -8.93 35.85 7.46
C CYS A 323 -8.53 35.82 8.95
N LYS A 324 -9.25 36.48 9.86
CA LYS A 324 -8.96 36.42 11.31
C LYS A 324 -9.18 35.03 11.93
N GLU A 325 -10.22 34.30 11.53
CA GLU A 325 -10.46 32.91 11.97
C GLU A 325 -9.41 31.95 11.38
N LEU A 326 -8.99 32.17 10.12
CA LEU A 326 -7.89 31.44 9.50
C LEU A 326 -6.54 31.81 10.11
N ASP A 327 -6.34 33.06 10.53
CA ASP A 327 -5.12 33.53 11.20
C ASP A 327 -5.02 33.00 12.64
N ALA A 328 -6.15 32.88 13.34
CA ALA A 328 -6.25 32.14 14.59
C ALA A 328 -6.00 30.62 14.39
N MET A 329 -6.29 30.07 13.21
CA MET A 329 -5.87 28.72 12.80
C MET A 329 -4.41 28.66 12.28
N ASN A 330 -3.81 29.80 11.89
CA ASN A 330 -2.44 29.94 11.39
C ASN A 330 -1.41 30.19 12.51
N SER A 331 -1.79 30.15 13.80
CA SER A 331 -0.86 29.70 14.84
C SER A 331 -0.61 28.21 14.61
N SER A 332 0.04 27.90 13.48
CA SER A 332 0.16 26.58 12.91
C SER A 332 0.83 25.71 13.97
N PRO A 333 0.14 24.69 14.49
CA PRO A 333 0.75 23.84 15.48
C PRO A 333 2.03 23.26 14.89
N PHE A 334 3.12 23.26 15.63
CA PHE A 334 4.34 22.66 15.12
C PHE A 334 4.23 21.14 15.26
N ILE A 335 4.99 20.35 14.50
CA ILE A 335 5.01 18.89 14.69
C ILE A 335 5.36 18.52 16.15
N SER A 336 6.07 19.41 16.87
CA SER A 336 6.34 19.27 18.30
C SER A 336 5.09 19.24 19.17
N ASP A 337 3.99 19.86 18.74
CA ASP A 337 2.75 19.96 19.52
C ASP A 337 2.08 18.59 19.64
N LEU A 338 2.37 17.70 18.69
CA LEU A 338 1.98 16.30 18.71
C LEU A 338 2.61 15.53 19.88
N PHE A 339 3.78 15.98 20.35
CA PHE A 339 4.58 15.35 21.40
C PHE A 339 4.65 16.17 22.69
N HIS A 340 4.01 17.34 22.74
CA HIS A 340 4.10 18.27 23.87
C HIS A 340 3.42 17.73 25.13
N THR A 341 2.16 17.31 25.00
CA THR A 341 1.36 16.75 26.10
C THR A 341 1.56 15.23 26.25
N PRO A 342 1.58 14.68 27.47
CA PRO A 342 1.85 13.26 27.73
C PRO A 342 0.84 12.33 27.05
N THR A 343 -0.45 12.70 27.07
CA THR A 343 -1.53 11.93 26.42
C THR A 343 -1.36 11.90 24.91
N MET A 344 -1.14 13.06 24.27
CA MET A 344 -0.95 13.12 22.82
C MET A 344 0.30 12.41 22.36
N ARG A 345 1.40 12.52 23.11
CA ARG A 345 2.62 11.77 22.83
C ARG A 345 2.36 10.27 22.81
N MET A 346 1.62 9.75 23.81
CA MET A 346 1.28 8.34 23.86
C MET A 346 0.37 7.93 22.70
N VAL A 347 -0.70 8.69 22.43
CA VAL A 347 -1.61 8.44 21.30
C VAL A 347 -0.84 8.42 19.98
N THR A 348 0.03 9.40 19.77
CA THR A 348 0.86 9.54 18.57
C THR A 348 1.82 8.38 18.39
N CYS A 349 2.57 8.01 19.43
CA CYS A 349 3.48 6.87 19.37
C CYS A 349 2.73 5.56 19.06
N CYS A 350 1.57 5.34 19.69
CA CYS A 350 0.74 4.16 19.44
C CYS A 350 0.22 4.15 17.99
N ILE A 351 -0.30 5.28 17.50
CA ILE A 351 -0.82 5.39 16.13
C ILE A 351 0.30 5.23 15.10
N MET A 352 1.46 5.86 15.29
CA MET A 352 2.63 5.66 14.43
C MET A 352 3.03 4.19 14.36
N LEU A 353 3.16 3.51 15.51
CA LEU A 353 3.48 2.08 15.55
C LEU A 353 2.44 1.23 14.80
N LEU A 354 1.15 1.51 14.98
CA LEU A 354 0.07 0.79 14.30
C LEU A 354 0.13 0.99 12.78
N TRP A 355 0.37 2.21 12.32
CA TRP A 355 0.53 2.53 10.91
C TRP A 355 1.74 1.84 10.29
N PHE A 356 2.87 1.86 11.01
CA PHE A 356 4.09 1.16 10.61
C PHE A 356 3.85 -0.33 10.44
N VAL A 357 3.34 -1.00 11.48
CA VAL A 357 3.14 -2.46 11.50
C VAL A 357 2.14 -2.90 10.44
N CYS A 358 1.01 -2.19 10.32
CA CYS A 358 -0.03 -2.54 9.36
C CYS A 358 0.49 -2.41 7.93
N SER A 359 1.26 -1.35 7.62
CA SER A 359 1.89 -1.16 6.31
C SER A 359 2.98 -2.19 6.02
N PHE A 360 3.87 -2.42 6.99
CA PHE A 360 4.96 -3.39 6.89
C PHE A 360 4.44 -4.79 6.55
N ALA A 361 3.43 -5.28 7.29
CA ALA A 361 2.83 -6.58 7.02
C ALA A 361 2.00 -6.58 5.72
N TYR A 362 1.21 -5.52 5.44
CA TYR A 362 0.37 -5.48 4.25
C TYR A 362 1.21 -5.53 2.97
N TYR A 363 2.23 -4.67 2.85
CA TYR A 363 3.11 -4.64 1.70
C TYR A 363 4.06 -5.85 1.67
N GLY A 364 4.48 -6.35 2.84
CA GLY A 364 5.27 -7.59 2.97
C GLY A 364 4.53 -8.88 2.61
N LEU A 365 3.20 -8.89 2.56
CA LEU A 365 2.46 -9.98 1.91
C LEU A 365 2.13 -9.65 0.46
N ALA A 366 1.82 -8.38 0.16
CA ALA A 366 1.43 -7.98 -1.18
C ALA A 366 2.55 -8.09 -2.23
N MET A 367 3.82 -8.05 -1.82
CA MET A 367 4.97 -8.13 -2.73
C MET A 367 5.50 -9.55 -2.94
N ASP A 368 5.09 -10.53 -2.14
CA ASP A 368 5.61 -11.91 -2.19
C ASP A 368 4.70 -12.87 -2.96
N LEU A 369 4.32 -12.52 -4.20
CA LEU A 369 3.34 -13.32 -4.95
C LEU A 369 3.87 -14.72 -5.30
N GLU A 370 5.18 -14.89 -5.46
CA GLU A 370 5.79 -16.12 -5.98
C GLU A 370 5.63 -17.32 -5.02
N LYS A 371 5.54 -17.09 -3.71
CA LYS A 371 5.40 -18.16 -2.71
C LYS A 371 4.01 -18.78 -2.61
N PHE A 372 3.01 -18.12 -3.16
CA PHE A 372 1.64 -18.61 -3.16
C PHE A 372 1.35 -19.58 -4.31
N GLY A 373 2.35 -19.86 -5.19
CA GLY A 373 2.48 -20.99 -6.15
C GLY A 373 1.27 -21.32 -7.03
N LEU A 374 0.28 -20.43 -7.03
CA LEU A 374 -0.69 -20.20 -8.06
C LEU A 374 -0.07 -19.24 -9.07
N ASN A 375 -0.77 -19.05 -10.19
CA ASN A 375 -0.34 -18.06 -11.16
C ASN A 375 -0.39 -16.65 -10.53
N VAL A 376 0.70 -15.88 -10.71
CA VAL A 376 0.91 -14.52 -10.18
C VAL A 376 -0.28 -13.60 -10.48
N TYR A 377 -0.89 -13.71 -11.67
CA TYR A 377 -2.07 -12.91 -12.04
C TYR A 377 -3.26 -13.20 -11.13
N TRP A 378 -3.56 -14.47 -10.87
CA TRP A 378 -4.69 -14.89 -10.04
C TRP A 378 -4.51 -14.53 -8.57
N ILE A 379 -3.29 -14.64 -8.04
CA ILE A 379 -3.00 -14.26 -6.65
C ILE A 379 -3.25 -12.76 -6.45
N GLN A 380 -2.82 -11.93 -7.39
CA GLN A 380 -3.06 -10.50 -7.32
C GLN A 380 -4.55 -10.15 -7.39
N VAL A 381 -5.33 -10.86 -8.22
CA VAL A 381 -6.80 -10.72 -8.28
C VAL A 381 -7.43 -11.15 -6.95
N LEU A 382 -7.03 -12.28 -6.38
CA LEU A 382 -7.53 -12.75 -5.09
C LEU A 382 -7.20 -11.76 -3.96
N PHE A 383 -6.00 -11.19 -3.97
CA PHE A 383 -5.61 -10.12 -3.06
C PHE A 383 -6.52 -8.90 -3.17
N ALA A 384 -6.89 -8.48 -4.37
CA ALA A 384 -7.85 -7.37 -4.54
C ALA A 384 -9.28 -7.80 -4.13
N ALA A 385 -9.67 -9.02 -4.44
CA ALA A 385 -11.00 -9.55 -4.16
C ALA A 385 -11.27 -9.67 -2.66
N VAL A 386 -10.26 -10.02 -1.85
CA VAL A 386 -10.38 -10.15 -0.39
C VAL A 386 -10.35 -8.79 0.32
N ASP A 387 -9.71 -7.78 -0.27
CA ASP A 387 -9.71 -6.41 0.23
C ASP A 387 -11.13 -5.80 0.28
N VAL A 388 -11.99 -6.12 -0.69
CA VAL A 388 -13.37 -5.58 -0.79
C VAL A 388 -14.26 -6.01 0.39
N PRO A 389 -14.49 -7.31 0.66
CA PRO A 389 -15.28 -7.74 1.81
C PRO A 389 -14.60 -7.38 3.13
N GLY A 390 -13.25 -7.33 3.18
CA GLY A 390 -12.52 -6.85 4.34
C GLY A 390 -12.88 -5.40 4.70
N LYS A 391 -12.82 -4.49 3.72
CA LYS A 391 -13.21 -3.08 3.90
C LYS A 391 -14.68 -2.93 4.28
N LEU A 392 -15.57 -3.75 3.73
CA LEU A 392 -16.98 -3.77 4.12
C LEU A 392 -17.15 -4.25 5.57
N ALA A 393 -16.45 -5.32 5.97
CA ALA A 393 -16.44 -5.82 7.34
C ALA A 393 -15.88 -4.78 8.31
N ALA A 394 -14.90 -3.96 7.90
CA ALA A 394 -14.40 -2.85 8.69
C ALA A 394 -15.43 -1.75 8.87
N ALA A 395 -16.12 -1.35 7.79
CA ALA A 395 -17.17 -0.35 7.85
C ALA A 395 -18.32 -0.80 8.77
N LEU A 396 -18.75 -2.06 8.65
CA LEU A 396 -19.76 -2.66 9.54
C LEU A 396 -19.22 -2.75 10.97
N GLY A 397 -17.98 -3.19 11.17
CA GLY A 397 -17.34 -3.28 12.48
C GLY A 397 -17.35 -1.94 13.22
N ILE A 398 -16.99 -0.86 12.53
CA ILE A 398 -17.01 0.51 13.07
C ILE A 398 -18.42 0.99 13.43
N PHE A 399 -19.44 0.54 12.68
CA PHE A 399 -20.84 0.89 12.95
C PHE A 399 -21.41 0.13 14.16
N TRP A 400 -21.18 -1.18 14.22
CA TRP A 400 -21.77 -2.07 15.23
C TRP A 400 -20.97 -2.12 16.53
N PHE A 401 -19.65 -2.14 16.44
CA PHE A 401 -18.71 -2.22 17.56
C PHE A 401 -17.94 -0.90 17.72
N SER A 402 -17.09 -0.81 18.74
CA SER A 402 -16.20 0.34 18.85
C SER A 402 -15.01 0.26 17.89
N ARG A 403 -14.44 1.42 17.55
CA ARG A 403 -13.30 1.53 16.64
C ARG A 403 -12.09 0.80 17.21
N ARG A 404 -11.82 0.99 18.50
CA ARG A 404 -10.75 0.29 19.25
C ARG A 404 -10.92 -1.24 19.18
N PHE A 405 -12.11 -1.74 19.48
CA PHE A 405 -12.39 -3.19 19.49
C PHE A 405 -12.27 -3.80 18.10
N THR A 406 -12.79 -3.11 17.08
CA THR A 406 -12.71 -3.52 15.69
C THR A 406 -11.25 -3.63 15.21
N LEU A 407 -10.43 -2.61 15.52
CA LEU A 407 -9.00 -2.62 15.19
C LEU A 407 -8.25 -3.75 15.90
N LEU A 408 -8.56 -3.98 17.19
CA LEU A 408 -7.97 -5.07 17.98
C LEU A 408 -8.27 -6.45 17.37
N ILE A 409 -9.53 -6.71 17.03
CA ILE A 409 -9.94 -7.98 16.41
C ILE A 409 -9.22 -8.20 15.09
N PHE A 410 -9.20 -7.20 14.21
CA PHE A 410 -8.58 -7.38 12.90
C PHE A 410 -7.07 -7.58 12.98
N GLN A 411 -6.35 -6.94 13.91
CA GLN A 411 -4.91 -7.20 14.06
C GLN A 411 -4.61 -8.55 14.71
N LEU A 412 -5.43 -9.00 15.66
CA LEU A 412 -5.30 -10.36 16.20
C LEU A 412 -5.58 -11.42 15.13
N LEU A 413 -6.67 -11.27 14.37
CA LEU A 413 -7.01 -12.19 13.27
C LEU A 413 -5.94 -12.15 12.17
N ALA A 414 -5.50 -10.98 11.73
CA ALA A 414 -4.44 -10.85 10.74
C ALA A 414 -3.16 -11.60 11.15
N GLY A 415 -2.64 -11.28 12.34
CA GLY A 415 -1.40 -11.88 12.83
C GLY A 415 -1.51 -13.38 13.08
N SER A 416 -2.62 -13.85 13.67
CA SER A 416 -2.85 -15.27 13.94
C SER A 416 -2.99 -16.10 12.66
N MET A 417 -3.67 -15.59 11.62
CA MET A 417 -3.80 -16.29 10.33
C MET A 417 -2.44 -16.36 9.62
N ILE A 418 -1.65 -15.28 9.65
CA ILE A 418 -0.30 -15.26 9.04
C ILE A 418 0.63 -16.23 9.77
N ILE A 419 0.68 -16.24 11.10
CA ILE A 419 1.49 -17.20 11.86
C ILE A 419 0.96 -18.64 11.67
N GLY A 420 -0.36 -18.81 11.66
CA GLY A 420 -1.01 -20.09 11.42
C GLY A 420 -0.58 -20.75 10.12
N SER A 421 -0.23 -19.94 9.10
CA SER A 421 0.25 -20.44 7.81
C SER A 421 1.59 -21.20 7.91
N ILE A 422 2.37 -20.95 8.97
CA ILE A 422 3.67 -21.62 9.22
C ILE A 422 3.47 -23.06 9.69
N PHE A 423 2.42 -23.34 10.45
CA PHE A 423 2.19 -24.66 11.06
C PHE A 423 1.63 -25.70 10.09
N ILE A 424 1.35 -25.32 8.83
CA ILE A 424 0.83 -26.22 7.81
C ILE A 424 2.03 -26.90 7.11
N PRO A 425 2.21 -28.22 7.26
CA PRO A 425 3.35 -28.93 6.69
C PRO A 425 3.30 -28.94 5.15
N PRO A 426 4.47 -29.03 4.47
CA PRO A 426 4.60 -28.95 3.02
C PRO A 426 3.97 -30.12 2.21
N GLY A 427 3.24 -31.04 2.87
CA GLY A 427 2.60 -32.21 2.25
C GLY A 427 1.07 -32.17 2.14
N GLU A 428 0.39 -31.16 2.72
CA GLU A 428 -1.04 -30.87 2.53
C GLU A 428 -1.26 -30.00 1.29
N PRO A 429 -2.48 -29.87 0.71
CA PRO A 429 -2.64 -29.10 -0.51
C PRO A 429 -2.27 -27.66 -0.22
N PHE A 430 -1.18 -27.23 -0.85
CA PHE A 430 -0.64 -25.89 -0.99
C PHE A 430 -1.67 -24.72 -1.05
N ARG A 431 -2.91 -25.05 -1.41
CA ARG A 431 -4.11 -24.18 -1.33
C ARG A 431 -4.41 -23.69 0.09
N SER A 432 -4.28 -24.51 1.13
CA SER A 432 -4.69 -24.15 2.50
C SER A 432 -3.82 -23.06 3.13
N THR A 433 -2.50 -23.15 2.98
CA THR A 433 -1.54 -22.13 3.43
C THR A 433 -1.78 -20.80 2.71
N SER A 434 -2.00 -20.87 1.39
CA SER A 434 -2.26 -19.71 0.55
C SER A 434 -3.55 -18.99 0.92
N ILE A 435 -4.63 -19.74 1.21
CA ILE A 435 -5.91 -19.18 1.67
C ILE A 435 -5.75 -18.46 3.02
N LEU A 436 -5.01 -19.06 3.95
CA LEU A 436 -4.85 -18.49 5.28
C LEU A 436 -4.06 -17.17 5.26
N ALA A 437 -2.97 -17.12 4.51
CA ALA A 437 -2.19 -15.89 4.31
C ALA A 437 -2.97 -14.82 3.51
N LEU A 438 -3.78 -15.24 2.53
CA LEU A 438 -4.71 -14.37 1.80
C LEU A 438 -5.76 -13.73 2.73
N MET A 439 -6.37 -14.52 3.62
CA MET A 439 -7.30 -14.01 4.64
C MET A 439 -6.59 -13.05 5.62
N GLY A 440 -5.38 -13.40 6.05
CA GLY A 440 -4.54 -12.54 6.89
C GLY A 440 -4.30 -11.17 6.26
N LYS A 441 -3.97 -11.12 4.96
CA LYS A 441 -3.87 -9.86 4.20
C LYS A 441 -5.19 -9.08 4.19
N GLY A 442 -6.31 -9.75 3.96
CA GLY A 442 -7.63 -9.13 4.00
C GLY A 442 -7.91 -8.42 5.32
N PHE A 443 -7.61 -9.07 6.44
CA PHE A 443 -7.74 -8.46 7.76
C PHE A 443 -6.79 -7.29 7.97
N LEU A 444 -5.57 -7.32 7.42
CA LEU A 444 -4.68 -6.15 7.41
C LEU A 444 -5.30 -4.98 6.64
N ALA A 445 -5.94 -5.23 5.48
CA ALA A 445 -6.63 -4.18 4.72
C ALA A 445 -7.80 -3.57 5.52
N SER A 446 -8.56 -4.41 6.22
CA SER A 446 -9.62 -3.98 7.15
C SER A 446 -9.08 -3.13 8.29
N ALA A 447 -7.97 -3.56 8.90
CA ALA A 447 -7.30 -2.83 9.97
C ALA A 447 -6.78 -1.47 9.48
N PHE A 448 -6.21 -1.41 8.27
CA PHE A 448 -5.74 -0.17 7.64
C PHE A 448 -6.89 0.85 7.48
N THR A 449 -8.06 0.37 7.06
CA THR A 449 -9.27 1.20 6.90
C THR A 449 -9.79 1.70 8.25
N CYS A 450 -9.83 0.83 9.26
CA CYS A 450 -10.21 1.21 10.62
C CYS A 450 -9.22 2.17 11.25
N LEU A 451 -7.92 1.97 11.05
CA LEU A 451 -6.86 2.81 11.57
C LEU A 451 -6.91 4.22 10.98
N TYR A 452 -7.22 4.34 9.68
CA TYR A 452 -7.43 5.62 9.03
C TYR A 452 -8.56 6.42 9.68
N GLN A 453 -9.72 5.80 9.87
CA GLN A 453 -10.86 6.46 10.52
C GLN A 453 -10.56 6.78 12.00
N TYR A 454 -9.93 5.85 12.71
CA TYR A 454 -9.63 6.01 14.14
C TYR A 454 -8.64 7.14 14.38
N THR A 455 -7.66 7.32 13.48
CA THR A 455 -6.71 8.44 13.51
C THR A 455 -7.44 9.79 13.40
N LEU A 456 -8.45 9.91 12.52
CA LEU A 456 -9.24 11.14 12.38
C LEU A 456 -10.05 11.49 13.63
N GLU A 457 -10.44 10.49 14.43
CA GLU A 457 -11.27 10.70 15.62
C GLU A 457 -10.46 10.90 16.90
N LEU A 458 -9.25 10.33 16.97
CA LEU A 458 -8.36 10.47 18.12
C LEU A 458 -7.70 11.85 18.17
N PHE A 459 -7.29 12.38 17.01
CA PHE A 459 -6.63 13.68 16.95
C PHE A 459 -7.66 14.82 16.87
N PRO A 460 -7.49 15.87 17.70
CA PRO A 460 -8.39 16.99 17.73
C PRO A 460 -8.25 17.82 16.45
N THR A 461 -9.29 18.57 16.11
CA THR A 461 -9.37 19.31 14.84
C THR A 461 -8.15 20.18 14.55
N GLU A 462 -7.53 20.75 15.58
CA GLU A 462 -6.34 21.61 15.47
C GLU A 462 -5.11 20.88 14.92
N ILE A 463 -4.82 19.67 15.41
CA ILE A 463 -3.60 18.90 15.03
C ILE A 463 -3.91 17.63 14.23
N ARG A 464 -5.18 17.41 13.83
CA ARG A 464 -5.64 16.19 13.14
C ARG A 464 -4.84 15.85 11.89
N GLN A 465 -4.60 16.86 11.05
CA GLN A 465 -3.86 16.66 9.81
C GLN A 465 -2.39 16.31 10.07
N MET A 466 -1.78 16.83 11.14
CA MET A 466 -0.41 16.50 11.53
C MET A 466 -0.30 15.09 12.10
N GLY A 467 -1.25 14.68 12.95
CA GLY A 467 -1.33 13.31 13.45
C GLY A 467 -1.51 12.28 12.34
N MET A 468 -2.38 12.57 11.37
CA MET A 468 -2.54 11.76 10.17
C MET A 468 -1.25 11.73 9.32
N GLY A 469 -0.59 12.87 9.15
CA GLY A 469 0.71 12.97 8.46
C GLY A 469 1.80 12.12 9.11
N ALA A 470 1.91 12.14 10.44
CA ALA A 470 2.84 11.32 11.20
C ALA A 470 2.55 9.81 11.05
N GLY A 471 1.27 9.43 11.08
CA GLY A 471 0.82 8.07 10.80
C GLY A 471 1.23 7.61 9.40
N PHE A 472 0.94 8.42 8.37
CA PHE A 472 1.33 8.11 6.99
C PHE A 472 2.84 8.04 6.79
N PHE A 473 3.61 8.93 7.42
CA PHE A 473 5.07 8.87 7.41
C PHE A 473 5.55 7.53 7.97
N SER A 474 5.04 7.12 9.13
CA SER A 474 5.39 5.84 9.75
C SER A 474 4.95 4.63 8.90
N SER A 475 3.79 4.70 8.25
CA SER A 475 3.33 3.72 7.27
C SER A 475 4.30 3.55 6.11
N ARG A 476 4.85 4.65 5.58
CA ARG A 476 5.81 4.61 4.48
C ARG A 476 7.15 4.00 4.91
N MET A 477 7.62 4.27 6.12
CA MET A 477 8.76 3.57 6.70
C MET A 477 8.53 2.05 6.77
N GLY A 478 7.34 1.62 7.20
CA GLY A 478 6.98 0.20 7.21
C GLY A 478 7.03 -0.45 5.83
N SER A 479 6.49 0.23 4.80
CA SER A 479 6.55 -0.26 3.41
C SER A 479 7.96 -0.27 2.83
N LEU A 480 8.84 0.64 3.28
CA LEU A 480 10.25 0.68 2.89
C LEU A 480 11.05 -0.47 3.51
N MET A 481 10.71 -0.88 4.74
CA MET A 481 11.39 -1.97 5.44
C MET A 481 10.97 -3.35 4.94
N ALA A 482 9.75 -3.51 4.42
CA ALA A 482 9.23 -4.80 3.98
C ALA A 482 10.12 -5.51 2.91
N PRO A 483 10.59 -4.84 1.84
CA PRO A 483 11.46 -5.47 0.85
C PRO A 483 12.79 -6.02 1.41
N PHE A 484 13.36 -5.38 2.43
CA PHE A 484 14.61 -5.83 3.05
C PHE A 484 14.46 -7.15 3.79
N ILE A 485 13.27 -7.42 4.34
CA ILE A 485 12.98 -8.71 4.98
C ILE A 485 13.00 -9.85 3.96
N TYR A 486 12.72 -9.60 2.67
CA TYR A 486 12.90 -10.64 1.66
C TYR A 486 14.36 -11.02 1.47
N VAL A 487 15.25 -10.03 1.46
CA VAL A 487 16.70 -10.25 1.33
C VAL A 487 17.23 -11.08 2.50
N VAL A 488 16.75 -10.82 3.72
CA VAL A 488 17.17 -11.62 4.89
C VAL A 488 16.51 -13.00 4.86
N GLY A 489 15.25 -13.08 4.42
CA GLY A 489 14.48 -14.32 4.41
C GLY A 489 14.86 -15.32 3.32
N SER A 490 15.66 -14.94 2.32
CA SER A 490 16.28 -15.91 1.39
C SER A 490 17.26 -16.84 2.12
N HIS A 491 17.88 -16.35 3.21
CA HIS A 491 18.74 -17.17 4.07
C HIS A 491 17.96 -17.96 5.12
N VAL A 492 16.84 -17.42 5.61
CA VAL A 492 16.00 -18.05 6.65
C VAL A 492 14.51 -17.99 6.24
N PRO A 493 13.97 -19.04 5.59
CA PRO A 493 12.61 -19.02 5.02
C PRO A 493 11.48 -18.77 6.04
N ILE A 494 11.65 -19.22 7.28
CA ILE A 494 10.66 -19.08 8.35
C ILE A 494 10.56 -17.63 8.87
N LEU A 495 11.62 -16.83 8.70
CA LEU A 495 11.72 -15.49 9.30
C LEU A 495 10.64 -14.53 8.79
N GLN A 496 10.31 -14.59 7.50
CA GLN A 496 9.38 -13.65 6.86
C GLN A 496 7.94 -13.76 7.41
N PRO A 497 7.27 -14.94 7.39
CA PRO A 497 5.92 -15.06 7.95
C PRO A 497 5.90 -14.83 9.46
N VAL A 498 6.97 -15.16 10.19
CA VAL A 498 7.08 -14.85 11.63
C VAL A 498 7.08 -13.35 11.85
N LEU A 499 7.89 -12.57 11.13
CA LEU A 499 7.95 -11.12 11.30
C LEU A 499 6.64 -10.44 10.87
N PHE A 500 6.08 -10.82 9.72
CA PHE A 500 4.83 -10.23 9.23
C PHE A 500 3.60 -10.63 10.05
N GLY A 501 3.62 -11.79 10.73
CA GLY A 501 2.55 -12.24 11.61
C GLY A 501 2.68 -11.76 13.05
N ALA A 502 3.89 -11.78 13.62
CA ALA A 502 4.14 -11.38 15.01
C ALA A 502 4.00 -9.86 15.20
N ALA A 503 4.41 -9.04 14.24
CA ALA A 503 4.31 -7.59 14.36
C ALA A 503 2.86 -7.12 14.59
N PRO A 504 1.85 -7.54 13.79
CA PRO A 504 0.44 -7.26 14.07
C PRO A 504 -0.04 -7.73 15.45
N LEU A 505 0.35 -8.93 15.90
CA LEU A 505 -0.02 -9.44 17.23
C LEU A 505 0.54 -8.56 18.36
N LEU A 506 1.81 -8.15 18.26
CA LEU A 506 2.45 -7.28 19.24
C LEU A 506 1.83 -5.87 19.22
N SER A 507 1.40 -5.39 18.05
CA SER A 507 0.77 -4.06 17.93
C SER A 507 -0.55 -3.93 18.69
N VAL A 508 -1.21 -5.06 19.01
CA VAL A 508 -2.43 -5.08 19.82
C VAL A 508 -2.20 -4.50 21.21
N PHE A 509 -1.00 -4.67 21.78
CA PHE A 509 -0.64 -4.06 23.05
C PHE A 509 -0.74 -2.53 22.98
N ALA A 510 -0.31 -1.92 21.87
CA ALA A 510 -0.42 -0.47 21.66
C ALA A 510 -1.89 -0.01 21.54
N VAL A 511 -2.76 -0.81 20.89
CA VAL A 511 -4.21 -0.52 20.82
C VAL A 511 -4.83 -0.45 22.22
N CYS A 512 -4.32 -1.22 23.18
CA CYS A 512 -4.85 -1.24 24.54
C CYS A 512 -4.67 0.09 25.29
N PHE A 513 -3.67 0.89 24.92
CA PHE A 513 -3.41 2.22 25.50
C PHE A 513 -4.30 3.32 24.89
N LEU A 514 -4.92 3.07 23.74
CA LEU A 514 -5.80 4.04 23.10
C LEU A 514 -7.21 4.00 23.71
N PHE A 515 -7.86 5.16 23.81
CA PHE A 515 -9.22 5.27 24.36
C PHE A 515 -10.29 5.07 23.26
N ASP A 516 -11.47 4.64 23.68
CA ASP A 516 -12.58 4.43 22.75
C ASP A 516 -13.21 5.77 22.32
N THR A 517 -13.46 5.96 21.03
CA THR A 517 -14.09 7.16 20.47
C THR A 517 -15.59 7.01 20.25
N ARG A 518 -16.17 5.82 20.46
CA ARG A 518 -17.57 5.51 20.12
C ARG A 518 -18.55 6.47 20.81
N ASN A 519 -19.45 7.06 20.02
CA ASN A 519 -20.48 8.00 20.45
C ASN A 519 -19.96 9.25 21.20
N LEU A 520 -18.66 9.54 21.11
CA LEU A 520 -18.08 10.76 21.65
C LEU A 520 -18.03 11.83 20.54
N PRO A 521 -18.26 13.12 20.89
CA PRO A 521 -18.04 14.22 19.96
C PRO A 521 -16.55 14.27 19.58
N LEU A 522 -16.26 14.68 18.35
CA LEU A 522 -14.88 14.88 17.91
C LEU A 522 -14.19 15.90 18.82
N PRO A 523 -12.98 15.61 19.33
CA PRO A 523 -12.28 16.56 20.17
C PRO A 523 -11.88 17.78 19.32
N GLU A 524 -12.11 18.97 19.86
CA GLU A 524 -11.76 20.22 19.16
C GLU A 524 -10.35 20.67 19.53
N THR A 525 -10.01 20.56 20.81
CA THR A 525 -8.75 21.04 21.40
C THR A 525 -7.89 19.91 22.00
N VAL A 526 -6.59 20.18 22.19
CA VAL A 526 -5.66 19.24 22.85
C VAL A 526 -6.05 18.98 24.31
N GLN A 527 -6.50 20.02 25.02
CA GLN A 527 -6.89 19.97 26.43
C GLN A 527 -8.10 19.05 26.66
N GLU A 528 -9.05 19.01 25.72
CA GLU A 528 -10.16 18.06 25.77
C GLU A 528 -9.68 16.61 25.70
N VAL A 529 -8.66 16.32 24.89
CA VAL A 529 -8.10 14.96 24.79
C VAL A 529 -7.41 14.58 26.09
N GLU A 530 -6.69 15.50 26.73
CA GLU A 530 -6.09 15.26 28.05
C GLU A 530 -7.15 15.03 29.13
N GLY A 531 -8.21 15.85 29.17
CA GLY A 531 -9.29 15.72 30.15
C GLY A 531 -10.11 14.43 29.99
N ARG A 532 -10.23 13.91 28.76
CA ARG A 532 -10.87 12.61 28.49
C ARG A 532 -9.98 11.42 28.90
N TRP A 533 -8.69 11.65 29.10
CA TRP A 533 -7.73 10.58 29.36
C TRP A 533 -7.60 10.29 30.86
N VAL A 534 -8.37 9.31 31.32
CA VAL A 534 -8.25 8.73 32.67
C VAL A 534 -7.45 7.43 32.58
N PHE A 535 -6.48 7.26 33.48
CA PHE A 535 -5.49 6.16 33.47
C PHE A 535 -6.10 4.75 33.19
N PRO A 536 -5.39 3.85 32.45
CA PRO A 536 -5.98 2.65 31.85
C PRO A 536 -6.39 1.51 32.80
N THR A 537 -6.11 1.62 34.10
CA THR A 537 -6.45 0.60 35.10
C THR A 537 -7.95 0.38 35.23
N LEU A 538 -8.77 1.39 34.91
CA LEU A 538 -10.22 1.26 34.86
C LEU A 538 -10.71 0.65 33.54
N THR A 539 -10.07 0.97 32.41
CA THR A 539 -10.52 0.61 31.06
C THR A 539 -10.26 -0.85 30.69
N VAL A 540 -9.14 -1.44 31.16
CA VAL A 540 -8.90 -2.88 31.02
C VAL A 540 -9.91 -3.66 31.86
N LYS A 541 -10.17 -3.20 33.09
CA LYS A 541 -11.22 -3.75 33.95
C LYS A 541 -12.59 -3.69 33.27
N ILE A 542 -12.97 -2.54 32.71
CA ILE A 542 -14.25 -2.35 32.01
C ILE A 542 -14.34 -3.18 30.74
N THR A 543 -13.27 -3.29 29.95
CA THR A 543 -13.27 -4.10 28.71
C THR A 543 -13.45 -5.58 29.03
N ILE A 544 -12.72 -6.09 30.03
CA ILE A 544 -12.92 -7.45 30.55
C ILE A 544 -14.34 -7.61 31.09
N MET A 545 -14.84 -6.63 31.85
CA MET A 545 -16.19 -6.65 32.40
C MET A 545 -17.27 -6.66 31.31
N MET A 546 -17.10 -5.91 30.22
CA MET A 546 -18.03 -5.87 29.07
C MET A 546 -18.03 -7.20 28.30
N ILE A 547 -16.85 -7.78 28.06
CA ILE A 547 -16.73 -9.10 27.41
C ILE A 547 -17.43 -10.15 28.27
N VAL A 548 -17.19 -10.16 29.59
CA VAL A 548 -17.86 -11.05 30.54
C VAL A 548 -19.37 -10.81 30.54
N ARG A 549 -19.85 -9.57 30.52
CA ARG A 549 -21.29 -9.24 30.47
C ARG A 549 -21.96 -9.72 29.19
N HIS A 550 -21.28 -9.59 28.05
CA HIS A 550 -21.80 -10.07 26.76
C HIS A 550 -21.86 -11.60 26.70
N LEU A 551 -20.82 -12.29 27.20
CA LEU A 551 -20.81 -13.74 27.30
C LEU A 551 -21.89 -14.26 28.25
N LEU A 552 -22.12 -13.56 29.37
CA LEU A 552 -23.19 -13.89 30.33
C LEU A 552 -24.59 -13.70 29.71
N ARG A 553 -24.84 -12.60 29.00
CA ARG A 553 -26.11 -12.41 28.25
C ARG A 553 -26.32 -13.47 27.19
N ALA A 554 -25.28 -13.84 26.45
CA ALA A 554 -25.36 -14.91 25.46
C ALA A 554 -25.65 -16.28 26.10
N ARG A 555 -25.13 -16.52 27.31
CA ARG A 555 -25.42 -17.73 28.09
C ARG A 555 -26.85 -17.74 28.64
N GLU A 556 -27.36 -16.61 29.13
CA GLU A 556 -28.75 -16.47 29.60
C GLU A 556 -29.78 -16.68 28.48
N LEU A 557 -29.51 -16.14 27.28
CA LEU A 557 -30.35 -16.34 26.11
C LEU A 557 -30.39 -17.83 25.71
N ARG A 558 -29.24 -18.49 25.68
CA ARG A 558 -29.15 -19.95 25.46
C ARG A 558 -29.91 -20.76 26.51
N HIS A 559 -29.81 -20.37 27.78
CA HIS A 559 -30.52 -21.05 28.87
C HIS A 559 -32.05 -20.87 28.79
N ARG A 560 -32.51 -19.70 28.32
CA ARG A 560 -33.94 -19.43 28.07
C ARG A 560 -34.48 -20.18 26.87
N GLU A 561 -33.68 -20.37 25.82
CA GLU A 561 -34.05 -21.21 24.67
C GLU A 561 -34.13 -22.69 25.06
N VAL A 562 -33.16 -23.21 25.82
CA VAL A 562 -33.19 -24.60 26.30
C VAL A 562 -34.39 -24.85 27.23
N LYS A 563 -34.76 -23.90 28.10
CA LYS A 563 -35.97 -23.97 28.93
C LYS A 563 -37.29 -23.79 28.17
N ARG A 564 -37.28 -23.36 26.92
CA ARG A 564 -38.48 -23.31 26.07
C ARG A 564 -38.65 -24.59 25.23
N LEU A 565 -37.56 -25.35 25.06
CA LEU A 565 -37.52 -26.59 24.28
C LEU A 565 -37.66 -27.85 25.14
N ALA A 566 -37.41 -27.74 26.45
CA ALA A 566 -37.77 -28.72 27.47
C ALA A 566 -39.07 -28.30 28.14
#